data_AF-A0A9C7QBL2-F1
#
_entry.id   AF-A0A9C7QBL2-F1
#
_cell.length_a   1.000
_cell.length_b   1.000
_cell.length_c   1.000
_cell.angle_alpha   90.00
_cell.angle_beta   90.00
_cell.angle_gamma   90.00
#
_symmetry.space_group_name_H-M   'P 1'
#
loop_
_entity.id
_entity.type
_entity.pdbx_description
1 polymer ?
#
loop_
_entity_poly.entity_id
_entity_poly.type
_entity_poly.pdbx_seq_one_letter_code
_entity_poly.pdbx_strand_id
1 'polypeptide(L)' 'FFGARANLAKCLMYAINGGIDAKTRAQVGPAYRPITSEYLDYDEVMEKYDAMMTWLASIYVHTLNLIHYMH' A
#
# COMPACT_ATOMS: atom_id res chain seq x y z
N PHE A 1 -18.82 -4.77 -13.97
CA PHE A 1 -17.53 -4.37 -13.37
C PHE A 1 -16.92 -5.58 -12.65
N PHE A 2 -15.72 -6.01 -13.06
CA PHE A 2 -14.94 -7.08 -12.43
C PHE A 2 -13.61 -6.47 -11.98
N GLY A 3 -13.31 -6.53 -10.67
CA GLY A 3 -12.22 -5.76 -10.08
C GLY A 3 -10.88 -6.49 -9.92
N ALA A 4 -10.79 -7.79 -10.20
CA ALA A 4 -9.68 -8.61 -9.69
C ALA A 4 -9.50 -8.45 -8.16
N ARG A 5 -8.26 -8.32 -7.65
CA ARG A 5 -7.97 -8.20 -6.22
C ARG A 5 -6.74 -7.34 -5.94
N ALA A 6 -6.75 -6.62 -4.82
CA ALA A 6 -5.57 -5.94 -4.26
C ALA A 6 -4.84 -6.83 -3.23
N ASN A 7 -3.53 -6.65 -3.06
CA ASN A 7 -2.72 -7.43 -2.11
C ASN A 7 -2.46 -6.64 -0.82
N LEU A 8 -3.29 -6.91 0.19
CA LEU A 8 -3.23 -6.25 1.50
C LEU A 8 -1.98 -6.63 2.31
N ALA A 9 -1.50 -7.87 2.20
CA ALA A 9 -0.26 -8.27 2.88
C ALA A 9 0.96 -7.49 2.36
N LYS A 10 1.00 -7.21 1.05
CA LYS A 10 2.05 -6.37 0.46
C LYS A 10 1.90 -4.91 0.86
N CYS A 11 0.67 -4.42 0.98
CA CYS A 11 0.38 -3.08 1.49
C CYS A 11 0.89 -2.88 2.92
N LEU A 12 0.71 -3.87 3.80
CA LEU A 12 1.28 -3.85 5.16
C LEU A 12 2.82 -3.76 5.14
N MET A 13 3.48 -4.55 4.29
CA MET A 13 4.94 -4.46 4.13
C MET A 13 5.40 -3.09 3.62
N TYR A 14 4.62 -2.45 2.75
CA TYR A 14 4.91 -1.09 2.30
C TYR A 14 4.73 -0.07 3.42
N ALA A 15 3.70 -0.22 4.27
CA ALA A 15 3.50 0.66 5.42
C ALA A 15 4.70 0.63 6.38
N ILE A 16 5.25 -0.56 6.63
CA ILE A 16 6.42 -0.75 7.50
C ILE A 16 7.69 -0.17 6.84
N ASN A 17 7.89 -0.44 5.55
CA ASN A 17 9.13 -0.10 4.83
C ASN A 17 9.10 1.25 4.09
N GLY A 18 8.12 2.12 4.37
CA GLY A 18 8.04 3.44 3.74
C GLY A 18 7.75 3.42 2.23
N GLY A 19 6.96 2.44 1.77
CA GLY A 19 6.58 2.27 0.36
C GLY A 19 7.62 1.55 -0.49
N ILE A 20 8.73 1.09 0.10
CA ILE A 20 9.79 0.35 -0.61
C ILE A 20 9.44 -1.14 -0.65
N ASP A 21 9.59 -1.73 -1.83
CA ASP A 21 9.37 -3.15 -2.04
C ASP A 21 10.51 -4.01 -1.51
N ALA A 22 10.21 -4.94 -0.61
CA ALA A 22 11.21 -5.76 0.06
C ALA A 22 12.05 -6.64 -0.89
N LYS A 23 11.52 -7.01 -2.06
CA LYS A 23 12.20 -7.88 -3.02
C LYS A 23 13.00 -7.08 -4.05
N THR A 24 12.36 -6.11 -4.69
CA THR A 24 12.94 -5.33 -5.78
C THR A 24 13.72 -4.11 -5.30
N ARG A 25 13.52 -3.70 -4.03
CA ARG A 25 14.08 -2.48 -3.44
C ARG A 25 13.67 -1.18 -4.13
N ALA A 26 12.65 -1.23 -4.99
CA ALA A 26 12.11 -0.06 -5.66
C ALA A 26 11.13 0.69 -4.76
N GLN A 27 11.07 2.01 -4.90
CA GLN A 27 10.01 2.84 -4.33
C GLN A 27 8.73 2.63 -5.15
N VAL A 28 7.74 1.93 -4.58
CA VAL A 28 6.47 1.61 -5.27
C VAL A 28 5.32 2.43 -4.69
N GLY A 29 5.23 2.49 -3.36
CA GLY A 29 4.30 3.35 -2.64
C GLY A 29 4.84 4.77 -2.45
N PRO A 30 4.06 5.66 -1.82
CA PRO A 30 4.54 6.97 -1.38
C PRO A 30 5.72 6.78 -0.42
N ALA A 31 6.68 7.70 -0.47
CA ALA A 31 7.86 7.69 0.40
C ALA A 31 7.52 8.16 1.82
N TYR A 32 6.64 7.42 2.50
CA TYR A 32 6.32 7.65 3.90
C TYR A 32 7.48 7.26 4.80
N ARG A 33 7.49 7.81 6.01
CA ARG A 33 8.52 7.48 6.99
C ARG A 33 8.37 6.00 7.42
N PRO A 34 9.40 5.17 7.23
CA PRO A 34 9.36 3.76 7.65
C PRO A 34 9.33 3.66 9.18
N ILE A 35 8.95 2.48 9.67
CA ILE A 35 9.09 2.13 11.09
C ILE A 35 10.57 1.81 11.34
N THR A 36 11.16 2.46 12.34
CA THR A 36 12.58 2.29 12.70
C THR A 36 12.77 1.76 14.13
N SER A 37 11.69 1.47 14.84
CA SER A 37 11.74 0.84 16.15
C SER A 37 12.27 -0.59 16.03
N GLU A 38 12.93 -1.07 17.08
CA GLU A 38 13.39 -2.47 17.16
C GLU A 38 12.22 -3.46 17.20
N TYR A 39 11.12 -3.05 17.85
CA TYR A 39 9.88 -3.84 17.95
C TYR A 39 8.73 -3.10 17.26
N LEU A 40 7.90 -3.88 16.56
CA LEU A 40 6.69 -3.35 15.93
C LEU A 40 5.62 -3.10 16.99
N ASP A 41 5.29 -1.83 17.19
CA ASP A 41 4.11 -1.43 17.96
C ASP A 41 2.86 -1.58 17.10
N TYR A 42 1.82 -2.18 17.66
CA TYR A 42 0.60 -2.49 16.90
C TYR A 42 -0.11 -1.21 16.44
N ASP A 43 -0.22 -0.20 17.32
CA ASP A 43 -0.94 1.03 17.02
C ASP A 43 -0.20 1.85 15.97
N GLU A 44 1.14 1.95 16.07
CA GLU A 44 1.97 2.60 15.03
C GLU A 44 1.84 1.90 13.67
N VAL A 45 1.90 0.56 13.65
CA VAL A 45 1.78 -0.21 12.41
C VAL A 45 0.41 0.03 11.78
N MET A 46 -0.66 -0.01 12.57
CA MET A 46 -2.02 0.15 12.06
C MET A 46 -2.28 1.58 11.55
N GLU A 47 -1.74 2.61 12.20
CA GLU A 47 -1.81 4.00 11.72
C GLU A 47 -1.14 4.15 10.35
N LYS A 48 0.09 3.65 10.19
CA LYS A 48 0.82 3.68 8.91
C LYS A 48 0.15 2.82 7.85
N TYR A 49 -0.44 1.70 8.26
CA TYR A 49 -1.14 0.80 7.36
C TYR A 49 -2.41 1.43 6.81
N ASP A 50 -3.20 2.14 7.62
CA ASP A 50 -4.37 2.88 7.15
C ASP A 50 -4.01 3.95 6.11
N ALA A 51 -2.94 4.70 6.35
CA ALA A 51 -2.41 5.67 5.38
C ALA A 51 -1.98 4.99 4.05
N MET A 52 -1.36 3.82 4.12
CA MET A 52 -0.96 3.05 2.93
C MET A 52 -2.16 2.44 2.20
N MET A 53 -3.18 1.97 2.93
CA MET A 53 -4.42 1.48 2.35
C MET A 53 -5.20 2.58 1.63
N THR A 54 -5.24 3.79 2.20
CA THR A 54 -5.86 4.96 1.56
C THR A 54 -5.25 5.23 0.19
N TRP A 55 -3.92 5.19 0.09
CA TRP A 55 -3.20 5.31 -1.18
C TRP A 55 -3.52 4.15 -2.13
N LEU A 56 -3.49 2.91 -1.65
CA LEU A 56 -3.77 1.73 -2.46
C LEU A 56 -5.19 1.76 -3.04
N ALA A 57 -6.18 2.11 -2.22
CA ALA A 57 -7.58 2.20 -2.63
C ALA A 57 -7.78 3.24 -3.73
N SER A 58 -7.13 4.41 -3.61
CA SER A 58 -7.17 5.47 -4.63
C SER A 58 -6.67 4.96 -6.00
N ILE A 59 -5.48 4.35 -6.05
CA ILE A 59 -4.93 3.81 -7.29
C ILE A 59 -5.80 2.69 -7.84
N TYR A 60 -6.28 1.79 -6.98
CA TYR A 60 -7.06 0.64 -7.39
C TYR A 60 -8.39 1.06 -8.02
N VAL A 61 -9.15 1.96 -7.37
CA VAL A 61 -10.41 2.48 -7.90
C VAL A 61 -10.20 3.28 -9.19
N HIS A 62 -9.19 4.16 -9.26
CA HIS A 62 -8.88 4.89 -10.49
C HIS A 62 -8.56 3.94 -11.65
N THR A 63 -7.80 2.89 -11.39
CA THR A 63 -7.44 1.89 -12.38
C THR A 63 -8.67 1.12 -12.87
N LEU A 64 -9.56 0.71 -11.95
CA LEU A 64 -10.80 0.02 -12.30
C LEU A 64 -11.75 0.91 -13.11
N ASN A 65 -11.87 2.19 -12.74
CA ASN A 65 -12.65 3.16 -13.50
C ASN A 65 -12.13 3.28 -14.94
N LEU A 66 -10.81 3.33 -15.13
CA LEU A 66 -10.20 3.40 -16.46
C LEU A 66 -10.43 2.12 -17.28
N ILE A 67 -10.20 0.94 -16.68
CA ILE A 67 -10.41 -0.36 -17.36
C ILE A 67 -11.85 -0.49 -17.84
N HIS A 68 -12.81 -0.14 -16.99
CA HIS A 68 -14.22 -0.30 -17.31
C HIS A 68 -14.82 0.82 -18.13
N TYR A 69 -14.20 2.00 -18.17
CA TYR A 69 -14.54 3.01 -19.17
C TYR A 69 -14.23 2.52 -20.59
N MET A 70 -13.18 1.71 -20.75
CA MET A 70 -12.76 1.15 -22.04
C MET A 70 -13.45 -0.18 -22.42
N HIS A 71 -14.23 -0.77 -21.50
CA HIS A 71 -14.88 -2.07 -21.68
C HIS A 71 -16.33 -1.90 -22.17
#